data_AF-A0A258A9Z5-F1
#
_entry.id   AF-A0A258A9Z5-F1
#
_cell.length_a   1.000
_cell.length_b   1.000
_cell.length_c   1.000
_cell.angle_alpha   90.00
_cell.angle_beta   90.00
_cell.angle_gamma   90.00
#
_symmetry.space_group_name_H-M   'P 1'
#
loop_
_entity.id
_entity.type
_entity.pdbx_description
1 polymer ?
#
loop_
_entity_poly.entity_id
_entity_poly.type
_entity_poly.pdbx_seq_one_letter_code
_entity_poly.pdbx_strand_id
1 'polypeptide(L)' 'MKNVTITMPEQTLKKVRIAAASSGKSVSRYLTELVEERVGRPGDKRAALAAFLSGPLLDLTDENGNAPTRDQIYDR' A
#
# COMPACT_ATOMS: atom_id res chain seq x y z
N MET A 1 -0.72 0.47 22.05
CA MET A 1 0.37 -0.45 21.65
C MET A 1 0.13 -1.80 22.32
N LYS A 2 0.35 -2.91 21.62
CA LYS A 2 0.27 -4.27 22.18
C LYS A 2 1.66 -4.91 22.06
N ASN A 3 2.09 -5.65 23.08
CA ASN A 3 3.36 -6.35 23.06
C ASN A 3 3.18 -7.74 22.48
N VAL A 4 4.17 -8.19 21.71
CA VAL A 4 4.22 -9.54 21.13
C VAL A 4 5.58 -10.15 21.45
N THR A 5 5.56 -11.40 21.92
CA THR A 5 6.77 -12.22 22.07
C THR A 5 6.88 -13.13 20.86
N ILE A 6 8.03 -13.09 20.18
CA ILE A 6 8.30 -13.88 18.97
C ILE A 6 9.48 -14.80 19.26
N THR A 7 9.26 -16.12 19.18
CA THR A 7 10.34 -17.10 19.20
C THR A 7 10.96 -17.19 17.82
N MET A 8 12.29 -17.12 17.74
CA MET A 8 13.02 -17.23 16.48
C MET A 8 14.38 -17.90 16.69
N PRO A 9 14.95 -18.55 15.66
CA PRO A 9 16.32 -19.04 15.71
C PRO A 9 17.29 -17.90 16.03
N GLU A 10 18.30 -18.17 16.86
CA GLU A 10 19.26 -17.16 17.32
C GLU A 10 19.96 -16.45 16.15
N GLN A 11 20.34 -17.21 15.11
CA GLN A 11 20.98 -16.67 13.91
C GLN A 11 20.07 -15.67 13.18
N THR A 12 18.76 -15.93 13.16
CA THR A 12 17.77 -15.03 12.57
C THR A 12 17.64 -13.75 13.40
N LEU A 13 17.57 -13.87 14.73
CA LEU A 13 17.52 -12.70 15.62
C LEU A 13 18.73 -11.79 15.44
N LYS A 14 19.93 -12.37 15.26
CA LYS A 14 21.16 -11.60 15.00
C LYS A 14 21.04 -10.80 13.70
N LYS A 15 20.57 -11.42 12.63
CA LYS A 15 20.35 -10.74 11.33
C LYS A 15 19.33 -9.62 11.45
N VAL A 16 18.23 -9.84 12.16
CA VAL A 16 17.19 -8.81 12.39
C VAL A 16 17.77 -7.62 13.15
N ARG A 17 18.56 -7.85 14.20
CA ARG A 17 19.21 -6.77 14.96
C ARG A 17 20.16 -5.95 14.09
N ILE A 18 20.97 -6.61 13.26
CA ILE A 18 21.88 -5.93 12.34
C ILE A 18 21.08 -5.09 11.34
N ALA A 19 20.05 -5.65 10.71
CA ALA A 19 19.24 -4.94 9.71
C ALA A 19 18.51 -3.72 10.31
N ALA A 20 17.95 -3.87 11.52
CA ALA A 20 17.31 -2.78 12.24
C ALA A 20 18.32 -1.66 12.57
N ALA A 21 19.51 -2.02 13.08
CA ALA A 21 20.57 -1.07 13.40
C ALA A 21 21.09 -0.34 12.15
N SER A 22 21.33 -1.06 11.05
CA SER A 22 21.73 -0.47 9.76
C SER A 22 20.70 0.52 9.21
N SER A 23 19.43 0.35 9.58
CA SER A 23 18.33 1.24 9.20
C SER A 23 18.09 2.36 10.23
N GLY A 24 18.89 2.44 11.30
CA GLY A 24 18.71 3.41 12.39
C GLY A 24 17.42 3.21 13.22
N LYS A 25 16.87 1.98 13.23
CA LYS A 25 15.58 1.66 13.85
C LYS A 25 15.73 0.66 14.99
N SER A 26 14.80 0.69 15.93
CA SER A 26 14.65 -0.41 16.89
C SER A 26 14.13 -1.67 16.17
N VAL A 27 14.38 -2.85 16.75
CA VAL A 27 13.89 -4.12 16.21
C VAL A 27 12.36 -4.13 16.09
N SER A 28 11.66 -3.59 17.09
CA SER A 28 10.20 -3.50 17.06
C SER A 28 9.71 -2.65 15.89
N ARG A 29 10.29 -1.45 15.70
CA ARG A 29 9.93 -0.55 14.59
C ARG A 29 10.24 -1.18 13.24
N TYR A 30 11.42 -1.76 13.09
CA TYR A 30 11.84 -2.44 11.87
C TYR A 30 10.89 -3.58 11.48
N LEU A 31 10.49 -4.42 12.44
CA LEU A 31 9.55 -5.51 12.20
C LEU A 31 8.13 -5.01 11.90
N THR A 32 7.66 -3.96 12.58
CA THR A 32 6.37 -3.35 12.28
C THR A 32 6.31 -2.84 10.84
N GLU A 33 7.32 -2.07 10.41
CA GLU A 33 7.37 -1.53 9.06
C GLU A 33 7.45 -2.63 7.99
N LEU A 34 8.23 -3.70 8.23
CA LEU A 34 8.27 -4.86 7.34
C LEU A 34 6.90 -5.56 7.20
N VAL A 35 6.17 -5.69 8.30
CA VAL A 35 4.82 -6.29 8.29
C VAL A 35 3.85 -5.37 7.54
N GLU A 36 3.89 -4.05 7.78
CA GLU A 36 3.08 -3.08 7.06
C GLU A 36 3.36 -3.08 5.56
N GLU A 37 4.62 -3.18 5.15
CA GLU A 37 5.00 -3.28 3.74
C GLU A 37 4.50 -4.58 3.11
N ARG A 38 4.68 -5.71 3.80
CA ARG A 38 4.37 -7.04 3.24
C ARG A 38 2.88 -7.36 3.21
N VAL A 39 2.14 -6.93 4.23
CA VAL A 39 0.69 -7.19 4.38
C VAL A 39 -0.14 -6.03 3.81
N GLY A 40 0.47 -4.86 3.66
CA GLY A 40 -0.25 -3.60 3.45
C GLY A 40 -0.91 -3.12 4.74
N ARG A 41 -1.26 -1.82 4.80
CA ARG A 41 -2.13 -1.32 5.87
C ARG A 41 -3.54 -1.90 5.67
N PRO A 42 -4.11 -2.63 6.64
CA PRO A 42 -5.50 -3.06 6.56
C PRO A 42 -6.39 -1.80 6.59
N GLY A 43 -6.77 -1.34 5.40
CA GLY A 43 -7.56 -0.12 5.23
C GLY A 43 -7.39 0.51 3.85
N ASP A 44 -6.21 0.45 3.24
CA ASP A 44 -5.91 1.37 2.14
C ASP A 44 -6.67 1.08 0.85
N LYS A 45 -6.86 -0.18 0.45
CA LYS A 45 -7.52 -0.45 -0.85
C LYS A 45 -8.99 -0.05 -0.87
N ARG A 46 -9.75 -0.39 0.18
CA ARG A 46 -11.17 -0.03 0.27
C ARG A 46 -11.36 1.45 0.54
N ALA A 47 -10.53 2.05 1.38
CA ALA A 47 -10.58 3.49 1.64
C ALA A 47 -10.17 4.30 0.40
N ALA A 48 -9.12 3.90 -0.31
CA ALA A 48 -8.69 4.53 -1.56
C ALA A 48 -9.75 4.37 -2.67
N LEU A 49 -10.38 3.19 -2.78
CA LEU A 49 -11.49 3.00 -3.72
C LEU A 49 -12.69 3.88 -3.34
N ALA A 50 -13.05 3.95 -2.06
CA ALA A 50 -14.14 4.81 -1.60
C ALA A 50 -13.84 6.30 -1.86
N ALA A 51 -12.61 6.74 -1.60
CA ALA A 51 -12.16 8.11 -1.90
C ALA A 51 -12.21 8.40 -3.40
N PHE A 52 -11.74 7.48 -4.24
CA PHE A 52 -11.81 7.60 -5.70
C PHE A 52 -13.26 7.69 -6.20
N LEU A 53 -14.16 6.86 -5.68
CA LEU A 53 -15.58 6.86 -6.06
C LEU A 53 -16.39 8.02 -5.47
N SER A 54 -15.89 8.68 -4.42
CA SER A 54 -16.53 9.86 -3.81
C SER A 54 -16.27 11.16 -4.57
N GLY A 55 -15.38 11.14 -5.57
CA GLY A 55 -15.12 12.30 -6.44
C GLY A 55 -16.31 12.63 -7.35
N PRO A 56 -16.36 13.84 -7.90
CA PRO A 56 -17.33 14.17 -8.94
C PRO A 56 -17.15 13.23 -10.14
N LEU A 57 -18.26 12.89 -10.79
CA LEU A 57 -18.22 12.12 -12.04
C LEU A 57 -17.35 12.87 -13.05
N LEU A 58 -16.41 12.15 -13.66
CA LEU A 58 -15.67 12.68 -14.79
C LEU A 58 -16.65 12.88 -15.94
N ASP A 59 -16.62 14.07 -16.55
CA ASP A 59 -17.30 14.28 -17.81
C ASP A 59 -16.47 13.61 -18.90
N LEU A 60 -16.86 12.37 -19.21
CA LEU A 60 -16.22 11.52 -20.22
C LEU A 60 -16.99 11.54 -21.53
N THR A 61 -18.00 12.41 -21.64
CA THR A 61 -18.87 12.51 -22.80
C THR A 61 -18.48 13.68 -23.68
N ASP A 62 -18.79 13.57 -24.97
CA ASP A 62 -18.66 14.68 -25.91
C ASP A 62 -19.78 15.72 -25.71
N GLU A 63 -19.77 16.77 -26.53
CA GLU A 63 -20.78 17.83 -26.56
C GLU A 63 -22.23 17.34 -26.80
N ASN A 64 -22.39 16.11 -27.29
CA ASN A 64 -23.67 15.46 -27.54
C ASN A 64 -24.04 14.41 -26.46
N GLY A 65 -23.23 14.28 -25.40
CA GLY A 65 -23.46 13.31 -24.33
C GLY A 65 -23.04 11.87 -24.68
N ASN A 66 -22.31 11.65 -25.77
CA ASN A 66 -21.86 10.33 -26.18
C ASN A 66 -20.48 10.01 -25.60
N ALA A 67 -20.31 8.76 -25.16
CA ALA A 67 -19.00 8.25 -24.80
C ALA A 67 -18.15 8.04 -26.08
N PRO A 68 -16.83 8.28 -26.03
CA PRO A 68 -15.95 8.07 -27.17
C PRO A 68 -15.97 6.61 -27.64
N THR A 69 -15.92 6.41 -28.96
CA THR A 69 -15.85 5.08 -29.55
C THR A 69 -14.46 4.48 -29.36
N ARG A 70 -14.36 3.16 -29.48
CA ARG A 70 -13.08 2.46 -29.34
C ARG A 70 -12.01 3.02 -30.28
N ASP A 71 -12.36 3.27 -31.54
CA ASP A 71 -11.41 3.73 -32.56
C ASP A 71 -10.86 5.13 -32.22
N GLN A 72 -11.69 6.02 -31.64
CA GLN A 72 -11.29 7.35 -31.19
C GLN A 72 -10.29 7.35 -30.02
N ILE A 73 -10.24 6.27 -29.23
CA ILE A 73 -9.37 6.15 -28.05
C ILE A 73 -7.98 5.64 -28.43
N TYR A 74 -7.88 4.78 -29.45
CA TYR A 74 -6.64 4.04 -29.77
C TYR A 74 -5.91 4.53 -31.03
N ASP A 75 -6.51 5.38 -31.87
CA ASP A 75 -5.87 5.96 -33.06
C ASP A 75 -5.07 7.24 -32.76
N ARG A 76 -4.11 7.17 -31.84
CA ARG A 76 -3.14 8.25 -31.57
C ARG A 76 -1.76 7.99 -32.14
#